data_AF-A0A1T4YPY7-F1
#
_entry.id   AF-A0A1T4YPY7-F1
#
_cell.length_a   1.000
_cell.length_b   1.000
_cell.length_c   1.000
_cell.angle_alpha   90.00
_cell.angle_beta   90.00
_cell.angle_gamma   90.00
#
_symmetry.space_group_name_H-M   'P 1'
#
loop_
_entity.id
_entity.type
_entity.pdbx_description
1 polymer ?
#
loop_
_entity_poly.entity_id
_entity_poly.type
_entity_poly.pdbx_seq_one_letter_code
_entity_poly.pdbx_strand_id
1 'polypeptide(L)'
;MNFWKGESSQIEDLKNQWFSMEEAIEELALDGNKITESSFRREANRVDLNKEFAQIGKPQIKDEKLEGKGRPRKLYNRAFVEALRSFAISNTYVRVEEEPIDYFISNDWKDDIEVEFKEVMNNYLDNKHIYSAVDELTRIVGETIIQKYNAIIGQNKFLIHQNKKLEDSKEYYIGMYRGVEENANMLNNLAGFIKSDISESSAMLSKKEEYHIKLTLNINQQLEEILELLNDIKRSGK
;
A
#
# COMPACT_ATOMS: atom_id res chain seq x y z
N MET A 1 10.80 31.12 12.25
CA MET A 1 11.72 30.56 11.24
C MET A 1 11.84 29.06 11.51
N ASN A 2 11.49 28.21 10.54
CA ASN A 2 11.52 26.72 10.47
C ASN A 2 10.16 26.11 10.06
N PHE A 3 9.68 26.41 8.85
CA PHE A 3 8.46 25.83 8.26
C PHE A 3 8.71 24.53 7.45
N TRP A 4 9.97 24.18 7.17
CA TRP A 4 10.35 22.99 6.39
C TRP A 4 10.47 21.69 7.22
N LYS A 5 10.15 21.70 8.52
CA LYS A 5 10.21 20.50 9.37
C LYS A 5 8.95 19.61 9.31
N GLY A 6 7.82 20.11 8.77
CA GLY A 6 6.53 19.41 8.83
C GLY A 6 6.34 18.26 7.84
N GLU A 7 6.79 18.41 6.58
CA GLU A 7 6.67 17.35 5.55
C GLU A 7 7.65 16.20 5.78
N SER A 8 8.84 16.49 6.31
CA SER A 8 9.82 15.46 6.70
C SER A 8 9.31 14.63 7.88
N SER A 9 8.64 15.25 8.86
CA SER A 9 8.29 14.55 10.09
C SER A 9 7.24 13.47 9.86
N GLN A 10 6.21 13.71 9.04
CA GLN A 10 5.14 12.72 8.84
C GLN A 10 5.58 11.51 8.00
N ILE A 11 6.43 11.72 6.99
CA ILE A 11 7.04 10.62 6.23
C ILE A 11 8.07 9.87 7.08
N GLU A 12 8.83 10.57 7.93
CA GLU A 12 9.67 9.93 8.97
C GLU A 12 8.82 9.14 9.96
N ASP A 13 7.68 9.67 10.39
CA ASP A 13 6.77 9.01 11.33
C ASP A 13 6.23 7.71 10.72
N LEU A 14 5.83 7.72 9.44
CA LEU A 14 5.41 6.52 8.71
C LEU A 14 6.53 5.49 8.54
N LYS A 15 7.77 5.92 8.27
CA LYS A 15 8.94 5.03 8.21
C LYS A 15 9.31 4.43 9.57
N ASN A 16 9.02 5.15 10.65
CA ASN A 16 9.32 4.76 12.02
C ASN A 16 8.19 3.98 12.69
N GLN A 17 7.07 3.73 11.99
CA GLN A 17 6.00 2.89 12.50
C GLN A 17 6.37 1.40 12.43
N TRP A 18 6.25 0.75 13.59
CA TRP A 18 6.46 -0.68 13.76
C TRP A 18 5.22 -1.27 14.39
N PHE A 19 4.75 -2.36 13.82
CA PHE A 19 3.54 -3.05 14.20
C PHE A 19 3.89 -4.43 14.72
N SER A 20 3.27 -4.82 15.82
CA SER A 20 3.15 -6.22 16.17
C SER A 20 2.27 -6.98 15.17
N MET A 21 2.25 -8.31 15.28
CA MET A 21 1.38 -9.14 14.44
C MET A 21 -0.10 -8.75 14.61
N GLU A 22 -0.56 -8.52 15.84
CA GLU A 22 -1.95 -8.15 16.11
C GLU A 22 -2.29 -6.78 15.51
N GLU A 23 -1.45 -5.77 15.74
CA GLU A 23 -1.64 -4.42 15.18
C GLU A 23 -1.57 -4.42 13.64
N ALA A 24 -0.68 -5.22 13.05
CA ALA A 24 -0.59 -5.36 11.60
C ALA A 24 -1.85 -6.03 11.02
N ILE A 25 -2.44 -7.00 11.74
CA ILE A 25 -3.71 -7.64 11.34
C ILE A 25 -4.86 -6.63 11.44
N GLU A 26 -4.92 -5.81 12.48
CA GLU A 26 -5.92 -4.74 12.62
C GLU A 26 -5.80 -3.71 11.50
N GLU A 27 -4.58 -3.25 11.20
CA GLU A 27 -4.32 -2.34 10.08
C GLU A 27 -4.77 -2.92 8.74
N LEU A 28 -4.52 -4.21 8.50
CA LEU A 28 -4.97 -4.91 7.29
C LEU A 28 -6.50 -5.09 7.24
N ALA A 29 -7.16 -5.15 8.40
CA ALA A 29 -8.60 -5.32 8.52
C ALA A 29 -9.40 -4.03 8.24
N LEU A 30 -8.79 -2.85 8.36
CA LEU A 30 -9.42 -1.55 8.05
C LEU A 30 -9.92 -1.45 6.59
N ASP A 31 -9.36 -2.26 5.68
CA ASP A 31 -9.76 -2.34 4.27
C ASP A 31 -10.90 -3.35 4.01
N GLY A 32 -11.51 -3.92 5.05
CA GLY A 32 -12.62 -4.88 4.93
C GLY A 32 -12.18 -6.34 4.73
N ASN A 33 -10.89 -6.62 4.65
CA ASN A 33 -10.34 -7.98 4.54
C ASN A 33 -9.96 -8.53 5.92
N LYS A 34 -10.72 -9.51 6.43
CA LYS A 34 -10.37 -10.20 7.68
C LYS A 34 -9.23 -11.20 7.44
N ILE A 35 -8.02 -10.84 7.87
CA ILE A 35 -6.87 -11.76 7.93
C ILE A 35 -6.81 -12.43 9.30
N THR A 36 -6.67 -13.75 9.31
CA THR A 36 -6.38 -14.52 10.54
C THR A 36 -4.88 -14.52 10.84
N GLU A 37 -4.48 -14.75 12.09
CA GLU A 37 -3.07 -14.91 12.46
C GLU A 37 -2.36 -16.01 11.66
N SER A 38 -3.05 -17.12 11.38
CA SER A 38 -2.50 -18.21 10.58
C SER A 38 -2.19 -17.78 9.15
N SER A 39 -3.10 -17.01 8.55
CA SER A 39 -2.93 -16.45 7.20
C SER A 39 -1.81 -15.41 7.20
N PHE A 40 -1.77 -14.54 8.21
CA PHE A 40 -0.68 -13.57 8.37
C PHE A 40 0.68 -14.24 8.39
N ARG A 41 0.87 -15.27 9.23
CA ARG A 41 2.16 -15.99 9.34
C ARG A 41 2.57 -16.64 8.02
N ARG A 42 1.61 -17.17 7.25
CA ARG A 42 1.86 -17.79 5.95
C ARG A 42 2.29 -16.77 4.92
N GLU A 43 1.55 -15.66 4.79
CA GLU A 43 1.87 -14.62 3.80
C GLU A 43 3.13 -13.82 4.19
N ALA A 44 3.41 -13.66 5.50
CA ALA A 44 4.62 -12.97 5.98
C ALA A 44 5.91 -13.66 5.50
N ASN A 45 5.90 -14.99 5.37
CA ASN A 45 7.04 -15.74 4.82
C ASN A 45 7.25 -15.53 3.32
N ARG A 46 6.27 -14.93 2.61
CA ARG A 46 6.31 -14.70 1.16
C ARG A 46 6.63 -13.27 0.79
N VAL A 47 6.72 -12.36 1.77
CA VAL A 47 7.06 -10.96 1.54
C VAL A 47 8.47 -10.84 1.00
N ASP A 48 8.61 -10.19 -0.15
CA ASP A 48 9.92 -9.84 -0.71
C ASP A 48 10.49 -8.62 0.04
N LEU A 49 11.45 -8.88 0.93
CA LEU A 49 12.14 -7.87 1.72
C LEU A 49 13.01 -6.91 0.87
N ASN A 50 13.27 -7.24 -0.40
CA ASN A 50 14.06 -6.39 -1.29
C ASN A 50 13.22 -5.41 -2.09
N LYS A 51 11.90 -5.63 -2.21
CA LYS A 51 10.96 -4.73 -2.93
C LYS A 51 10.86 -3.41 -2.18
N GLU A 52 11.15 -2.30 -2.87
CA GLU A 52 11.10 -0.95 -2.30
C GLU A 52 9.74 -0.30 -2.56
N PHE A 53 9.09 0.17 -1.50
CA PHE A 53 7.84 0.91 -1.59
C PHE A 53 8.15 2.41 -1.56
N ALA A 54 7.54 3.15 -2.50
CA ALA A 54 7.71 4.59 -2.57
C ALA A 54 7.35 5.23 -1.21
N GLN A 55 8.19 6.16 -0.75
CA GLN A 55 8.06 6.94 0.50
C GLN A 55 8.21 6.17 1.82
N ILE A 56 7.85 4.89 1.92
CA ILE A 56 7.94 4.11 3.18
C ILE A 56 9.11 3.12 3.24
N GLY A 57 9.81 2.91 2.12
CA GLY A 57 11.06 2.13 2.07
C GLY A 57 10.85 0.62 1.92
N LYS A 58 11.83 -0.17 2.37
CA LYS A 58 11.81 -1.63 2.24
C LYS A 58 11.10 -2.31 3.41
N PRO A 59 10.40 -3.43 3.20
CA PRO A 59 9.89 -4.27 4.27
C PRO A 59 11.00 -4.71 5.21
N GLN A 60 10.77 -4.58 6.51
CA GLN A 60 11.72 -4.97 7.55
C GLN A 60 11.01 -5.64 8.72
N ILE A 61 11.74 -6.55 9.37
CA ILE A 61 11.32 -7.25 10.58
C ILE A 61 12.41 -7.02 11.64
N LYS A 62 12.01 -6.70 12.86
CA LYS A 62 12.93 -6.65 14.01
C LYS A 62 12.35 -7.43 15.19
N ASP A 63 13.24 -7.93 16.05
CA ASP A 63 12.85 -8.57 17.30
C ASP A 63 12.84 -7.53 18.43
N GLU A 64 11.72 -7.42 19.12
CA GLU A 64 11.57 -6.66 20.36
C GLU A 64 11.75 -7.59 21.56
N LYS A 65 12.73 -7.28 22.40
CA LYS A 65 12.93 -7.98 23.67
C LYS A 65 11.98 -7.39 24.70
N LEU A 66 11.00 -8.17 25.12
CA LEU A 66 10.19 -7.86 26.30
C LEU A 66 11.06 -8.05 27.54
N GLU A 67 10.95 -7.18 28.56
CA GLU A 67 11.77 -7.19 29.79
C GLU A 67 11.57 -8.46 30.69
N GLY A 68 10.91 -9.51 30.19
CA GLY A 68 10.62 -10.76 30.91
C GLY A 68 11.16 -12.02 30.21
N LYS A 69 10.89 -13.20 30.81
CA LYS A 69 11.26 -14.55 30.29
C LYS A 69 10.41 -15.01 29.08
N GLY A 70 9.99 -14.08 28.23
CA GLY A 70 9.20 -14.36 27.02
C GLY A 70 10.07 -14.57 25.78
N ARG A 71 9.52 -15.20 24.75
CA ARG A 71 10.15 -15.17 23.42
C ARG A 71 10.09 -13.72 22.88
N PRO A 72 11.14 -13.24 22.20
CA PRO A 72 11.12 -11.92 21.56
C PRO A 72 9.91 -11.80 20.63
N ARG A 73 9.26 -10.64 20.66
CA ARG A 73 8.12 -10.34 19.79
C ARG A 73 8.64 -9.80 18.46
N LYS A 74 8.16 -10.33 17.34
CA LYS A 74 8.48 -9.78 16.02
C LYS A 74 7.66 -8.53 15.76
N LEU A 75 8.32 -7.48 15.32
CA LEU A 75 7.72 -6.24 14.83
C LEU A 75 7.98 -6.09 13.33
N TYR A 76 6.99 -5.58 12.62
CA TYR A 76 6.96 -5.39 11.18
C TYR A 76 6.81 -3.90 10.87
N ASN A 77 7.63 -3.35 9.98
CA ASN A 77 7.50 -1.93 9.63
C ASN A 77 6.31 -1.69 8.67
N ARG A 78 5.94 -0.41 8.46
CA ARG A 78 4.83 -0.03 7.56
C ARG A 78 4.94 -0.65 6.16
N ALA A 79 6.14 -0.64 5.56
CA ALA A 79 6.38 -1.24 4.24
C ALA A 79 6.08 -2.75 4.20
N PHE A 80 6.33 -3.47 5.30
CA PHE A 80 6.00 -4.89 5.42
C PHE A 80 4.48 -5.13 5.46
N VAL A 81 3.75 -4.28 6.18
CA VAL A 81 2.28 -4.35 6.25
C VAL A 81 1.65 -4.04 4.88
N GLU A 82 2.15 -3.05 4.15
CA GLU A 82 1.69 -2.75 2.79
C GLU A 82 2.05 -3.87 1.78
N ALA A 83 3.20 -4.52 1.94
CA ALA A 83 3.53 -5.69 1.14
C ALA A 83 2.54 -6.84 1.38
N LEU A 84 2.17 -7.10 2.63
CA LEU A 84 1.14 -8.08 2.97
C LEU A 84 -0.24 -7.71 2.43
N ARG A 85 -0.58 -6.42 2.43
CA ARG A 85 -1.84 -5.91 1.86
C ARG A 85 -1.95 -6.21 0.38
N SER A 86 -0.84 -6.05 -0.35
CA SER A 86 -0.71 -6.40 -1.77
C SER A 86 -0.98 -7.90 -2.02
N PHE A 87 -0.42 -8.78 -1.18
CA PHE A 87 -0.71 -10.23 -1.24
C PHE A 87 -2.15 -10.58 -0.86
N ALA A 88 -2.73 -9.93 0.14
CA ALA A 88 -4.10 -10.17 0.60
C ALA A 88 -5.14 -9.92 -0.50
N ILE A 89 -4.89 -8.91 -1.34
CA ILE A 89 -5.72 -8.58 -2.50
C ILE A 89 -5.55 -9.65 -3.61
N SER A 90 -4.36 -10.24 -3.76
CA SER A 90 -4.06 -11.27 -4.77
C SER A 90 -4.70 -12.65 -4.51
N ASN A 91 -5.21 -12.92 -3.29
CA ASN A 91 -5.86 -14.19 -2.92
C ASN A 91 -7.18 -14.48 -3.66
N THR A 92 -7.61 -13.60 -4.57
CA THR A 92 -8.71 -13.88 -5.51
C THR A 92 -8.31 -14.81 -6.67
N TYR A 93 -7.02 -15.11 -6.87
CA TYR A 93 -6.60 -16.15 -7.80
C TYR A 93 -6.48 -17.51 -7.12
N VAL A 94 -7.50 -18.34 -7.33
CA VAL A 94 -7.45 -19.78 -7.06
C VAL A 94 -6.25 -20.36 -7.81
N ARG A 95 -5.25 -20.86 -7.08
CA ARG A 95 -4.25 -21.76 -7.66
C ARG A 95 -5.00 -23.00 -8.13
N VAL A 96 -5.17 -23.13 -9.45
CA VAL A 96 -5.59 -24.38 -10.06
C VAL A 96 -4.55 -25.43 -9.69
N GLU A 97 -4.98 -26.55 -9.09
CA GLU A 97 -4.10 -27.69 -8.86
C GLU A 97 -3.58 -28.15 -10.23
N GLU A 98 -2.29 -27.98 -10.46
CA GLU A 98 -1.61 -28.50 -11.64
C GLU A 98 -1.49 -30.02 -11.44
N GLU A 99 -2.16 -30.81 -12.29
CA GLU A 99 -1.78 -32.21 -12.49
C GLU A 99 -0.28 -32.29 -12.80
N PRO A 100 0.44 -33.38 -12.45
CA PRO A 100 1.90 -33.43 -12.56
C PRO A 100 2.32 -33.46 -14.04
N ILE A 101 2.50 -32.27 -14.61
CA ILE A 101 2.96 -31.98 -15.98
C ILE A 101 4.31 -32.64 -16.29
N ASP A 102 5.08 -33.00 -15.26
CA ASP A 102 6.34 -33.75 -15.38
C ASP A 102 6.15 -35.09 -16.13
N TYR A 103 4.96 -35.71 -16.06
CA TYR A 103 4.63 -36.95 -16.76
C TYR A 103 4.60 -36.82 -18.29
N PHE A 104 4.23 -35.64 -18.82
CA PHE A 104 4.19 -35.40 -20.27
C PHE A 104 5.48 -34.76 -20.82
N ILE A 105 6.30 -34.20 -19.93
CA ILE A 105 7.63 -33.68 -20.26
C ILE A 105 8.67 -34.79 -20.20
N SER A 106 8.53 -35.76 -19.28
CA SER A 106 9.29 -37.01 -19.35
C SER A 106 8.83 -37.79 -20.58
N ASN A 107 9.74 -38.43 -21.32
CA ASN A 107 9.38 -39.19 -22.53
C ASN A 107 8.55 -40.46 -22.22
N ASP A 108 8.21 -40.70 -20.95
CA ASP A 108 7.53 -41.91 -20.49
C ASP A 108 6.11 -42.04 -21.09
N TRP A 109 5.43 -40.91 -21.35
CA TRP A 109 4.12 -40.93 -22.02
C TRP A 109 4.16 -41.55 -23.43
N LYS A 110 5.31 -41.48 -24.12
CA LYS A 110 5.44 -41.99 -25.49
C LYS A 110 5.35 -43.51 -25.49
N ASP A 111 6.01 -44.14 -24.52
CA ASP A 111 5.99 -45.59 -24.36
C ASP A 111 4.60 -46.07 -23.90
N ASP A 112 3.95 -45.34 -23.00
CA ASP A 112 2.59 -45.66 -22.53
C ASP A 112 1.55 -45.60 -23.66
N ILE A 113 1.59 -44.54 -24.48
CA ILE A 113 0.70 -44.38 -25.64
C ILE A 113 1.01 -45.42 -26.73
N GLU A 114 2.29 -45.73 -26.98
CA GLU A 114 2.65 -46.77 -27.93
C GLU A 114 2.14 -48.15 -27.50
N VAL A 115 2.17 -48.46 -26.20
CA VAL A 115 1.65 -49.73 -25.65
C VAL A 115 0.13 -49.79 -25.83
N GLU A 116 -0.60 -48.76 -25.42
CA GLU A 116 -2.07 -48.72 -25.58
C GLU A 116 -2.49 -48.79 -27.06
N PHE A 117 -1.82 -48.06 -27.96
CA PHE A 117 -2.14 -48.13 -29.38
C PHE A 117 -1.84 -49.51 -29.97
N LYS A 118 -0.73 -50.15 -29.60
CA LYS A 118 -0.43 -51.53 -30.03
C LYS A 118 -1.51 -52.50 -29.54
N GLU A 119 -1.93 -52.40 -28.29
CA GLU A 119 -2.99 -53.26 -27.72
C GLU A 119 -4.33 -53.06 -28.42
N VAL A 120 -4.74 -51.82 -28.66
CA VAL A 120 -5.99 -51.53 -29.37
C VAL A 120 -5.93 -52.04 -30.82
N MET A 121 -4.83 -51.80 -31.52
CA MET A 121 -4.67 -52.13 -32.95
C MET A 121 -4.45 -53.61 -33.22
N ASN A 122 -3.94 -54.39 -32.25
CA ASN A 122 -3.86 -55.86 -32.31
C ASN A 122 -5.22 -56.53 -32.55
N ASN A 123 -6.32 -55.85 -32.25
CA ASN A 123 -7.67 -56.37 -32.49
C ASN A 123 -8.17 -56.14 -33.93
N TYR A 124 -7.49 -55.34 -34.75
CA TYR A 124 -8.00 -54.86 -36.03
C TYR A 124 -7.04 -55.00 -37.22
N LEU A 125 -5.75 -55.23 -36.99
CA LEU A 125 -4.73 -55.29 -38.05
C LEU A 125 -3.75 -56.45 -37.87
N ASP A 126 -3.17 -56.92 -38.97
CA ASP A 126 -2.04 -57.87 -38.92
C ASP A 126 -0.77 -57.17 -38.39
N ASN A 127 0.05 -57.93 -37.66
CA ASN A 127 1.24 -57.47 -36.94
C ASN A 127 2.19 -56.57 -37.76
N LYS A 128 2.27 -56.77 -39.09
CA LYS A 128 3.10 -55.96 -40.00
C LYS A 128 2.59 -54.53 -40.20
N HIS A 129 1.29 -54.30 -40.09
CA HIS A 129 0.67 -52.97 -40.29
C HIS A 129 0.50 -52.20 -38.98
N ILE A 130 0.52 -52.89 -37.84
CA ILE A 130 0.41 -52.29 -36.50
C ILE A 130 1.58 -51.36 -36.20
N TYR A 131 2.81 -51.81 -36.43
CA TYR A 131 4.00 -51.00 -36.13
C TYR A 131 4.01 -49.68 -36.90
N SER A 132 3.66 -49.70 -38.20
CA SER A 132 3.61 -48.49 -39.02
C SER A 132 2.50 -47.53 -38.58
N ALA A 133 1.33 -48.06 -38.20
CA ALA A 133 0.21 -47.25 -37.76
C ALA A 133 0.47 -46.63 -36.37
N VAL A 134 1.08 -47.38 -35.46
CA VAL A 134 1.47 -46.90 -34.13
C VAL A 134 2.54 -45.82 -34.23
N ASP A 135 3.57 -46.03 -35.04
CA ASP A 135 4.64 -45.02 -35.22
C ASP A 135 4.10 -43.72 -35.83
N GLU A 136 3.18 -43.82 -36.79
CA GLU A 136 2.55 -42.64 -37.40
C GLU A 136 1.62 -41.91 -36.42
N LEU A 137 0.83 -42.63 -35.61
CA LEU A 137 -0.02 -42.02 -34.58
C LEU A 137 0.81 -41.37 -33.47
N THR A 138 1.85 -42.05 -32.98
CA THR A 138 2.78 -41.51 -31.98
C THR A 138 3.50 -40.26 -32.51
N ARG A 139 3.89 -40.26 -33.79
CA ARG A 139 4.44 -39.07 -34.44
C ARG A 139 3.42 -37.93 -34.51
N ILE A 140 2.17 -38.20 -34.89
CA ILE A 140 1.12 -37.16 -34.92
C ILE A 140 0.89 -36.57 -33.53
N VAL A 141 0.79 -37.40 -32.49
CA VAL A 141 0.63 -36.95 -31.10
C VAL A 141 1.83 -36.11 -30.67
N GLY A 142 3.05 -36.60 -30.89
CA GLY A 142 4.29 -35.91 -30.50
C GLY A 142 4.50 -34.59 -31.26
N GLU A 143 4.42 -34.62 -32.59
CA GLU A 143 4.70 -33.46 -33.44
C GLU A 143 3.56 -32.45 -33.46
N THR A 144 2.30 -32.89 -33.39
CA THR A 144 1.16 -31.98 -33.57
C THR A 144 0.55 -31.56 -32.25
N ILE A 145 0.30 -32.50 -31.34
CA ILE A 145 -0.45 -32.20 -30.10
C ILE A 145 0.51 -31.62 -29.07
N ILE A 146 1.60 -32.31 -28.78
CA ILE A 146 2.53 -31.91 -27.72
C ILE A 146 3.28 -30.63 -28.08
N GLN A 147 3.73 -30.45 -29.32
CA GLN A 147 4.37 -29.19 -29.73
C GLN A 147 3.40 -28.00 -29.62
N LYS A 148 2.15 -28.13 -30.08
CA LYS A 148 1.15 -27.06 -29.95
C LYS A 148 0.82 -26.76 -28.48
N TYR A 149 0.73 -27.80 -27.66
CA TYR A 149 0.50 -27.64 -26.22
C TYR A 149 1.66 -26.93 -25.52
N ASN A 150 2.91 -27.30 -25.82
CA ASN A 150 4.10 -26.62 -25.30
C ASN A 150 4.17 -25.15 -25.74
N ALA A 151 3.76 -24.85 -26.98
CA ALA A 151 3.66 -23.47 -27.45
C ALA A 151 2.60 -22.68 -26.67
N ILE A 152 1.42 -23.27 -26.39
CA ILE A 152 0.37 -22.65 -25.56
C ILE A 152 0.86 -22.44 -24.13
N ILE A 153 1.61 -23.38 -23.55
CA ILE A 153 2.23 -23.21 -22.22
C ILE A 153 3.20 -22.02 -22.23
N GLY A 154 4.06 -21.93 -23.25
CA GLY A 154 4.98 -20.80 -23.40
C GLY A 154 4.25 -19.47 -23.46
N GLN A 155 3.16 -19.41 -24.22
CA GLN A 155 2.28 -18.23 -24.29
C GLN A 155 1.61 -17.92 -22.94
N ASN A 156 1.11 -18.93 -22.23
CA ASN A 156 0.50 -18.75 -20.91
C ASN A 156 1.52 -18.25 -19.88
N LYS A 157 2.75 -18.79 -19.85
CA LYS A 157 3.83 -18.29 -18.98
C LYS A 157 4.16 -16.82 -19.27
N PHE A 158 4.20 -16.45 -20.54
CA PHE A 158 4.40 -15.06 -20.95
C PHE A 158 3.25 -14.15 -20.49
N LEU A 159 1.99 -14.59 -20.65
CA LEU A 159 0.81 -13.84 -20.20
C LEU A 159 0.78 -13.67 -18.68
N ILE A 160 1.10 -14.72 -17.92
CA ILE A 160 1.22 -14.65 -16.45
C ILE A 160 2.27 -13.62 -16.05
N HIS A 161 3.43 -13.60 -16.73
CA HIS A 161 4.48 -12.61 -16.47
C HIS A 161 4.04 -11.18 -16.79
N GLN A 162 3.34 -10.98 -17.91
CA GLN A 162 2.77 -9.67 -18.26
C GLN A 162 1.71 -9.21 -17.25
N ASN A 163 0.82 -10.10 -16.83
CA ASN A 163 -0.18 -9.81 -15.81
C ASN A 163 0.48 -9.40 -14.49
N LYS A 164 1.54 -10.09 -14.07
CA LYS A 164 2.30 -9.72 -12.87
C LYS A 164 2.88 -8.31 -12.98
N LYS A 165 3.49 -7.96 -14.12
CA LYS A 165 4.01 -6.60 -14.37
C LYS A 165 2.91 -5.54 -14.36
N LEU A 166 1.74 -5.86 -14.91
CA LEU A 166 0.58 -4.96 -14.90
C LEU A 166 0.09 -4.74 -13.47
N GLU A 167 0.04 -5.79 -12.65
CA GLU A 167 -0.36 -5.67 -11.24
C GLU A 167 0.65 -4.84 -10.44
N ASP A 168 1.96 -5.07 -10.61
CA ASP A 168 3.00 -4.23 -9.98
C ASP A 168 2.87 -2.76 -10.41
N SER A 169 2.56 -2.50 -11.68
CA SER A 169 2.36 -1.13 -12.20
C SER A 169 1.11 -0.48 -11.62
N LYS A 170 0.02 -1.25 -11.49
CA LYS A 170 -1.23 -0.80 -10.86
C LYS A 170 -1.00 -0.46 -9.38
N GLU A 171 -0.30 -1.31 -8.62
CA GLU A 171 0.06 -1.04 -7.23
C GLU A 171 0.87 0.26 -7.10
N TYR A 172 1.85 0.47 -7.98
CA TYR A 172 2.63 1.70 -8.03
C TYR A 172 1.77 2.95 -8.23
N TYR A 173 0.85 2.93 -9.20
CA TYR A 173 -0.03 4.08 -9.46
C TYR A 173 -1.03 4.33 -8.32
N ILE A 174 -1.52 3.29 -7.65
CA ILE A 174 -2.35 3.44 -6.46
C ILE A 174 -1.57 4.14 -5.34
N GLY A 175 -0.31 3.74 -5.11
CA GLY A 175 0.56 4.39 -4.14
C GLY A 175 0.80 5.87 -4.46
N MET A 176 1.05 6.18 -5.74
CA MET A 176 1.17 7.58 -6.18
C MET A 176 -0.11 8.39 -5.95
N TYR A 177 -1.27 7.83 -6.29
CA TYR A 177 -2.57 8.50 -6.11
C TYR A 177 -2.80 8.83 -4.63
N ARG A 178 -2.56 7.87 -3.74
CA ARG A 178 -2.68 8.07 -2.28
C ARG A 178 -1.75 9.18 -1.77
N GLY A 179 -0.50 9.22 -2.23
CA GLY A 179 0.43 10.30 -1.87
C GLY A 179 -0.03 11.67 -2.35
N VAL A 180 -0.70 11.77 -3.51
CA VAL A 180 -1.30 13.03 -3.97
C VAL A 180 -2.49 13.44 -3.11
N GLU A 181 -3.34 12.48 -2.71
CA GLU A 181 -4.49 12.72 -1.85
C GLU A 181 -4.09 13.22 -0.45
N GLU A 182 -3.05 12.62 0.14
CA GLU A 182 -2.47 13.06 1.42
C GLU A 182 -1.95 14.51 1.32
N ASN A 183 -1.20 14.83 0.26
CA ASN A 183 -0.70 16.19 0.03
C ASN A 183 -1.85 17.20 -0.15
N ALA A 184 -2.92 16.83 -0.85
CA ALA A 184 -4.09 17.70 -1.01
C ALA A 184 -4.78 17.98 0.34
N ASN A 185 -4.92 16.96 1.19
CA ASN A 185 -5.48 17.12 2.54
C ASN A 185 -4.60 18.00 3.43
N MET A 186 -3.27 17.87 3.34
CA MET A 186 -2.33 18.77 4.03
C MET A 186 -2.51 20.22 3.59
N LEU A 187 -2.58 20.48 2.29
CA LEU A 187 -2.78 21.83 1.76
C LEU A 187 -4.09 22.46 2.25
N ASN A 188 -5.17 21.67 2.31
CA ASN A 188 -6.45 22.12 2.87
C ASN A 188 -6.33 22.46 4.36
N ASN A 189 -5.63 21.65 5.14
CA ASN A 189 -5.40 21.92 6.56
C ASN A 189 -4.56 23.20 6.77
N LEU A 190 -3.48 23.38 6.01
CA LEU A 190 -2.65 24.59 6.05
C LEU A 190 -3.46 25.83 5.68
N ALA A 191 -4.29 25.75 4.64
CA ALA A 191 -5.19 26.85 4.27
C ALA A 191 -6.16 27.20 5.42
N GLY A 192 -6.69 26.18 6.10
CA GLY A 192 -7.51 26.35 7.31
C GLY A 192 -6.76 27.06 8.44
N PHE A 193 -5.53 26.62 8.75
CA PHE A 193 -4.67 27.26 9.75
C PHE A 193 -4.39 28.73 9.42
N ILE A 194 -3.95 29.03 8.20
CA ILE A 194 -3.69 30.40 7.76
C ILE A 194 -4.94 31.27 7.92
N LYS A 195 -6.11 30.76 7.55
CA LYS A 195 -7.38 31.48 7.70
C LYS A 195 -7.71 31.76 9.17
N SER A 196 -7.46 30.80 10.06
CA SER A 196 -7.65 30.97 11.50
C SER A 196 -6.70 32.01 12.08
N ASP A 197 -5.40 31.89 11.77
CA ASP A 197 -4.35 32.81 12.23
C ASP A 197 -4.60 34.26 11.79
N ILE A 198 -5.03 34.46 10.53
CA ILE A 198 -5.42 35.77 10.02
C ILE A 198 -6.62 36.31 10.82
N SER A 199 -7.61 35.47 11.10
CA SER A 199 -8.82 35.87 11.83
C SER A 199 -8.50 36.27 13.27
N GLU A 200 -7.67 35.48 13.97
CA GLU A 200 -7.21 35.77 15.33
C GLU A 200 -6.38 37.05 15.39
N SER A 201 -5.42 37.20 14.47
CA SER A 201 -4.56 38.39 14.40
C SER A 201 -5.39 39.65 14.13
N SER A 202 -6.37 39.57 13.22
CA SER A 202 -7.30 40.66 12.93
C SER A 202 -8.15 41.04 14.16
N ALA A 203 -8.65 40.05 14.90
CA ALA A 203 -9.42 40.29 16.12
C ALA A 203 -8.56 40.93 17.22
N MET A 204 -7.30 40.52 17.34
CA MET A 204 -6.36 41.08 18.32
C MET A 204 -6.00 42.53 18.01
N LEU A 205 -5.78 42.86 16.73
CA LEU A 205 -5.56 44.23 16.27
C LEU A 205 -6.76 45.13 16.59
N SER A 206 -7.97 44.67 16.28
CA SER A 206 -9.20 45.40 16.57
C SER A 206 -9.37 45.70 18.06
N LYS A 207 -9.09 44.73 18.95
CA LYS A 207 -9.11 44.94 20.40
C LYS A 207 -8.09 45.99 20.87
N LYS A 208 -6.90 45.99 20.26
CA LYS A 208 -5.85 46.97 20.60
C LYS A 208 -6.26 48.38 20.17
N GLU A 209 -6.83 48.53 18.98
CA GLU A 209 -7.37 49.80 18.49
C GLU A 209 -8.49 50.30 19.42
N GLU A 210 -9.43 49.44 19.80
CA GLU A 210 -10.51 49.77 20.71
C GLU A 210 -9.99 50.24 22.09
N TYR A 211 -8.95 49.57 22.62
CA TYR A 211 -8.28 49.97 23.86
C TYR A 211 -7.67 51.37 23.75
N HIS A 212 -6.94 51.67 22.67
CA HIS A 212 -6.34 52.99 22.49
C HIS A 212 -7.40 54.09 22.32
N ILE A 213 -8.50 53.83 21.60
CA ILE A 213 -9.62 54.77 21.47
C ILE A 213 -10.23 55.07 22.85
N LYS A 214 -10.50 54.03 23.67
CA LYS A 214 -11.02 54.20 25.03
C LYS A 214 -10.08 55.03 25.90
N LEU A 215 -8.77 54.80 25.79
CA LEU A 215 -7.76 55.58 26.52
C LEU A 215 -7.77 57.06 26.10
N THR A 216 -7.79 57.34 24.79
CA THR A 216 -7.84 58.71 24.26
C THR A 216 -9.10 59.45 24.69
N LEU A 217 -10.27 58.79 24.66
CA LEU A 217 -11.52 59.37 25.13
C LEU A 217 -11.45 59.74 26.62
N ASN A 218 -10.90 58.86 27.45
CA ASN A 218 -10.74 59.12 28.89
C ASN A 218 -9.81 60.32 29.14
N ILE A 219 -8.65 60.38 28.45
CA ILE A 219 -7.73 61.52 28.55
C ILE A 219 -8.43 62.82 28.13
N ASN A 220 -9.19 62.81 27.04
CA ASN A 220 -9.92 64.00 26.60
C ASN A 220 -10.95 64.45 27.64
N GLN A 221 -11.65 63.52 28.27
CA GLN A 221 -12.61 63.81 29.34
C GLN A 221 -11.92 64.45 30.55
N GLN A 222 -10.77 63.92 30.97
CA GLN A 222 -9.96 64.51 32.04
C GLN A 222 -9.45 65.92 31.68
N LEU A 223 -9.08 66.15 30.41
CA LEU A 223 -8.68 67.47 29.93
C LEU A 223 -9.84 68.47 29.95
N GLU A 224 -11.06 68.04 29.60
CA GLU A 224 -12.27 68.85 29.71
C GLU A 224 -12.58 69.23 31.15
N GLU A 225 -12.50 68.28 32.08
CA GLU A 225 -12.68 68.53 33.52
C GLU A 225 -11.65 69.54 34.05
N ILE A 226 -10.38 69.41 33.64
CA ILE A 226 -9.33 70.39 34.00
C ILE A 226 -9.63 71.77 33.41
N LEU A 227 -10.10 71.83 32.16
CA LEU A 227 -10.49 73.08 31.51
C LEU A 227 -11.67 73.76 32.23
N GLU A 228 -12.68 73.00 32.66
CA GLU A 228 -13.79 73.51 33.47
C GLU A 228 -13.28 74.06 34.80
N LEU A 229 -12.47 73.29 35.54
CA LEU A 229 -11.86 73.73 36.80
C LEU A 229 -11.04 75.02 36.63
N LEU A 230 -10.23 75.12 35.58
CA LEU A 230 -9.45 76.32 35.28
C LEU A 230 -10.33 77.52 34.94
N ASN A 231 -11.42 77.32 34.19
CA ASN A 231 -12.38 78.36 33.86
C ASN A 231 -13.14 78.84 35.11
N ASP A 232 -13.47 77.94 36.01
CA ASP A 232 -14.13 78.26 37.27
C ASP A 232 -13.20 79.02 38.23
N ILE A 233 -11.92 78.63 38.32
CA ILE A 233 -10.89 79.41 39.02
C ILE A 233 -10.78 80.82 38.43
N LYS A 234 -10.76 80.94 37.10
CA LYS A 234 -10.68 82.23 36.40
C LYS A 234 -11.92 83.11 36.60
N ARG A 235 -13.10 82.50 36.80
CA ARG A 235 -14.37 83.20 37.10
C ARG A 235 -14.53 83.56 38.57
N SER A 236 -13.97 82.76 39.48
CA SER A 236 -14.00 82.98 40.93
C SER A 236 -12.89 83.89 41.45
N GLY A 237 -11.84 84.13 40.64
CA GLY A 237 -10.88 85.22 40.83
C GLY A 237 -11.50 86.60 40.58
N LYS A 238 -12.38 87.02 41.48
CA LYS A 238 -12.58 88.42 41.88
C LYS A 238 -11.90 88.63 43.23
#